data_AF-A0A362X311-F1
#
_entry.id   AF-A0A362X311-F1
#
_cell.length_a   1.000
_cell.length_b   1.000
_cell.length_c   1.000
_cell.angle_alpha   90.00
_cell.angle_beta   90.00
_cell.angle_gamma   90.00
#
_symmetry.space_group_name_H-M   'P 1'
#
loop_
_entity.id
_entity.type
_entity.pdbx_description
1 polymer ?
#
loop_
_entity_poly.entity_id
_entity_poly.type
_entity_poly.pdbx_seq_one_letter_code
_entity_poly.pdbx_strand_id
1 'polypeptide(L)'
;MKNIFAIIFSLLLVQYIFGQKTPVSYVNDSRIGNNQGWVIDNKISEITLKTDSEFEFWSRQVINSCLTWREYNGIWERKNDTIFFYDQYEVKASDSHFSFSTNDQNEFFQLEFKTDKGSDLTNKNINIAFLFDLGEEDWEIEEFEMILEDDFSLKIPFKNIPNINKLATIRFLYSLSNGEKRFGFISADETPTEKEKELPNMIEVTLIEQPEKEIVKRITKGIFIDDEIKIISTHKNKTKLKDETPELIFKEFYKKETEK
;
A
#
# COMPACT_ATOMS: atom_id res chain seq x y z
N MET A 1 18.43 -7.34 33.49
CA MET A 1 17.71 -8.60 33.19
C MET A 1 17.93 -8.89 31.71
N LYS A 2 18.57 -10.02 31.42
CA LYS A 2 19.13 -10.35 30.11
C LYS A 2 18.04 -10.82 29.14
N ASN A 3 18.17 -10.38 27.89
CA ASN A 3 17.44 -10.83 26.70
C ASN A 3 17.35 -12.36 26.64
N ILE A 4 16.18 -12.92 26.93
CA ILE A 4 15.86 -14.35 26.72
C ILE A 4 14.98 -14.54 25.47
N PHE A 5 14.50 -13.47 24.83
CA PHE A 5 13.62 -13.56 23.66
C PHE A 5 14.32 -13.72 22.30
N ALA A 6 15.66 -13.70 22.25
CA ALA A 6 16.42 -13.73 20.99
C ALA A 6 17.00 -15.12 20.60
N ILE A 7 16.76 -16.19 21.38
CA ILE A 7 17.37 -17.52 21.14
C ILE A 7 16.33 -18.64 21.13
N ILE A 8 15.14 -18.40 20.56
CA ILE A 8 14.16 -19.49 20.32
C ILE A 8 13.86 -19.68 18.82
N PHE A 9 14.20 -18.73 17.95
CA PHE A 9 13.95 -18.88 16.51
C PHE A 9 15.12 -19.51 15.71
N SER A 10 16.31 -19.64 16.31
CA SER A 10 17.48 -20.25 15.64
C SER A 10 17.58 -21.78 15.82
N LEU A 11 16.66 -22.41 16.55
CA LEU A 11 16.72 -23.84 16.90
C LEU A 11 15.50 -24.65 16.42
N LEU A 12 14.67 -24.10 15.53
CA LEU A 12 13.51 -24.79 14.94
C LEU A 12 13.69 -25.22 13.48
N LEU A 13 14.91 -25.16 12.92
CA LEU A 13 15.19 -25.63 11.54
C LEU A 13 15.46 -27.14 11.44
N VAL A 14 15.10 -27.92 12.45
CA VAL A 14 14.97 -29.38 12.34
C VAL A 14 13.58 -29.78 12.82
N GLN A 15 12.55 -29.32 12.11
CA GLN A 15 11.23 -29.91 12.16
C GLN A 15 10.83 -30.27 10.73
N TYR A 16 10.50 -31.53 10.54
CA TYR A 16 10.12 -32.16 9.27
C TYR A 16 9.13 -31.27 8.51
N ILE A 17 9.61 -30.64 7.44
CA ILE A 17 8.78 -29.89 6.50
C ILE A 17 7.99 -30.94 5.70
N PHE A 18 6.74 -31.17 6.08
CA PHE A 18 5.77 -31.84 5.22
C PHE A 18 5.40 -30.89 4.06
N GLY A 19 6.33 -30.68 3.14
CA GLY A 19 6.05 -30.06 1.85
C GLY A 19 5.16 -30.97 1.00
N GLN A 20 4.31 -30.38 0.16
CA GLN A 20 3.51 -31.16 -0.78
C GLN A 20 4.36 -31.53 -2.00
N LYS A 21 4.10 -32.68 -2.62
CA LYS A 21 4.88 -33.13 -3.81
C LYS A 21 4.53 -32.35 -5.07
N THR A 22 3.30 -31.83 -5.14
CA THR A 22 2.76 -31.02 -6.24
C THR A 22 1.95 -29.88 -5.64
N PRO A 23 1.87 -28.72 -6.32
CA PRO A 23 0.98 -27.66 -5.88
C PRO A 23 -0.47 -28.13 -5.84
N VAL A 24 -1.23 -27.68 -4.84
CA VAL A 24 -2.66 -27.97 -4.73
C VAL A 24 -3.41 -26.67 -4.49
N SER A 25 -4.39 -26.38 -5.34
CA SER A 25 -5.26 -25.22 -5.22
C SER A 25 -6.58 -25.58 -4.53
N TYR A 26 -7.04 -24.69 -3.66
CA TYR A 26 -8.35 -24.72 -3.03
C TYR A 26 -9.09 -23.46 -3.45
N VAL A 27 -10.18 -23.65 -4.17
CA VAL A 27 -10.93 -22.57 -4.79
C VAL A 27 -12.26 -22.43 -4.09
N ASN A 28 -12.71 -21.18 -3.93
CA ASN A 28 -14.11 -20.93 -3.65
C ASN A 28 -14.77 -20.49 -4.96
N ASP A 29 -15.27 -21.49 -5.69
CA ASP A 29 -15.97 -21.33 -6.95
C ASP A 29 -17.38 -20.76 -6.74
N SER A 30 -17.45 -19.44 -6.53
CA SER A 30 -18.56 -18.66 -7.08
C SER A 30 -18.38 -18.42 -8.59
N ARG A 31 -17.46 -19.14 -9.27
CA ARG A 31 -17.16 -19.03 -10.70
C ARG A 31 -18.29 -19.53 -11.61
N ILE A 32 -19.40 -20.07 -11.07
CA ILE A 32 -20.50 -20.66 -11.86
C ILE A 32 -21.84 -20.03 -11.44
N GLY A 33 -22.05 -18.81 -11.88
CA GLY A 33 -23.37 -18.20 -12.00
C GLY A 33 -23.27 -17.18 -13.12
N ASN A 34 -24.08 -17.34 -14.17
CA ASN A 34 -24.18 -16.46 -15.34
C ASN A 34 -24.60 -15.02 -14.97
N ASN A 35 -23.80 -14.30 -14.18
CA ASN A 35 -24.02 -12.88 -13.95
C ASN A 35 -23.09 -12.11 -14.87
N GLN A 36 -23.68 -11.59 -15.95
CA GLN A 36 -23.17 -10.55 -16.83
C GLN A 36 -23.02 -9.20 -16.09
N GLY A 37 -22.46 -9.20 -14.88
CA GLY A 37 -22.31 -8.01 -14.04
C GLY A 37 -20.89 -7.87 -13.51
N TRP A 38 -20.44 -6.62 -13.40
CA TRP A 38 -19.21 -6.22 -12.71
C TRP A 38 -19.37 -6.43 -11.19
N VAL A 39 -19.44 -7.68 -10.73
CA VAL A 39 -19.45 -7.97 -9.28
C VAL A 39 -18.03 -7.91 -8.78
N ILE A 40 -17.69 -6.84 -8.06
CA ILE A 40 -16.40 -6.68 -7.38
C ILE A 40 -16.45 -7.52 -6.09
N ASP A 41 -15.77 -8.67 -6.07
CA ASP A 41 -15.58 -9.48 -4.85
C ASP A 41 -14.11 -9.43 -4.40
N ASN A 42 -13.85 -8.61 -3.38
CA ASN A 42 -12.50 -8.40 -2.82
C ASN A 42 -12.00 -9.55 -1.95
N LYS A 43 -12.78 -10.62 -1.83
CA LYS A 43 -12.41 -11.78 -1.03
C LYS A 43 -11.29 -12.58 -1.71
N ILE A 44 -10.54 -13.32 -0.90
CA ILE A 44 -9.67 -14.38 -1.39
C ILE A 44 -10.54 -15.42 -2.10
N SER A 45 -10.26 -15.68 -3.36
CA SER A 45 -10.98 -16.63 -4.21
C SER A 45 -10.25 -17.96 -4.38
N GLU A 46 -8.93 -17.99 -4.13
CA GLU A 46 -8.11 -19.19 -4.23
C GLU A 46 -6.98 -19.19 -3.20
N ILE A 47 -6.68 -20.39 -2.69
CA ILE A 47 -5.58 -20.70 -1.79
C ILE A 47 -4.75 -21.80 -2.45
N THR A 48 -3.52 -21.49 -2.83
CA THR A 48 -2.61 -22.46 -3.44
C THR A 48 -1.53 -22.84 -2.45
N LEU A 49 -1.37 -24.14 -2.19
CA LEU A 49 -0.29 -24.69 -1.39
C LEU A 49 0.80 -25.18 -2.34
N LYS A 50 1.96 -24.53 -2.35
CA LYS A 50 3.12 -24.91 -3.18
C LYS A 50 3.91 -26.04 -2.52
N THR A 51 4.85 -26.60 -3.30
CA THR A 51 5.66 -27.75 -2.88
C THR A 51 6.59 -27.46 -1.71
N ASP A 52 7.05 -26.21 -1.60
CA ASP A 52 8.14 -25.83 -0.69
C ASP A 52 7.62 -25.21 0.62
N SER A 53 6.42 -25.61 1.05
CA SER A 53 5.70 -25.00 2.17
C SER A 53 5.42 -23.50 1.99
N GLU A 54 5.42 -23.03 0.75
CA GLU A 54 4.91 -21.71 0.37
C GLU A 54 3.43 -21.78 0.05
N PHE A 55 2.73 -20.65 0.21
CA PHE A 55 1.35 -20.51 -0.26
C PHE A 55 1.17 -19.24 -1.08
N GLU A 56 0.10 -19.23 -1.86
CA GLU A 56 -0.44 -18.03 -2.50
C GLU A 56 -1.93 -17.89 -2.15
N PHE A 57 -2.34 -16.68 -1.78
CA PHE A 57 -3.73 -16.28 -1.77
C PHE A 57 -3.98 -15.35 -2.94
N TRP A 58 -5.01 -15.68 -3.72
CA TRP A 58 -5.44 -14.86 -4.84
C TRP A 58 -6.79 -14.21 -4.53
N SER A 59 -6.88 -12.89 -4.73
CA SER A 59 -8.14 -12.18 -4.86
C SER A 59 -8.29 -11.71 -6.30
N ARG A 60 -9.27 -12.26 -7.01
CA ARG A 60 -9.56 -11.92 -8.41
C ARG A 60 -10.89 -11.18 -8.48
N GLN A 61 -10.84 -9.87 -8.18
CA GLN A 61 -12.02 -9.03 -7.97
C GLN A 61 -12.90 -8.94 -9.22
N VAL A 62 -12.27 -8.88 -10.40
CA VAL A 62 -12.95 -8.91 -11.71
C VAL A 62 -12.32 -10.00 -12.56
N ILE A 63 -13.14 -10.97 -13.01
CA ILE A 63 -12.69 -12.15 -13.74
C ILE A 63 -11.96 -11.78 -15.05
N ASN A 64 -12.38 -10.71 -15.71
CA ASN A 64 -11.83 -10.28 -17.00
C ASN A 64 -10.80 -9.14 -16.90
N SER A 65 -10.39 -8.73 -15.69
CA SER A 65 -9.41 -7.64 -15.51
C SER A 65 -8.33 -8.02 -14.50
N CYS A 66 -7.17 -8.41 -15.03
CA CYS A 66 -5.99 -8.74 -14.23
C CYS A 66 -5.42 -7.54 -13.45
N LEU A 67 -5.80 -6.31 -13.80
CA LEU A 67 -5.37 -5.07 -13.10
C LEU A 67 -5.91 -4.98 -11.67
N THR A 68 -6.99 -5.68 -11.38
CA THR A 68 -7.64 -5.68 -10.06
C THR A 68 -7.22 -6.87 -9.19
N TRP A 69 -6.38 -7.76 -9.73
CA TRP A 69 -6.00 -8.98 -9.05
C TRP A 69 -4.94 -8.67 -8.00
N ARG A 70 -5.06 -9.35 -6.86
CA ARG A 70 -4.12 -9.22 -5.75
C ARG A 70 -3.62 -10.59 -5.35
N GLU A 71 -2.32 -10.65 -5.14
CA GLU A 71 -1.59 -11.85 -4.75
C GLU A 71 -0.96 -11.61 -3.37
N TYR A 72 -1.08 -12.57 -2.48
CA TYR A 72 -0.45 -12.55 -1.16
C TYR A 72 0.28 -13.86 -0.93
N ASN A 73 1.56 -13.78 -0.59
CA ASN A 73 2.44 -14.93 -0.51
C ASN A 73 3.05 -15.06 0.88
N GLY A 74 3.42 -16.29 1.22
CA GLY A 74 4.09 -16.57 2.48
C GLY A 74 4.38 -18.05 2.64
N ILE A 75 4.55 -18.47 3.89
CA ILE A 75 4.78 -19.86 4.26
C ILE A 75 3.58 -20.44 4.98
N TRP A 76 3.33 -21.73 4.82
CA TRP A 76 2.29 -22.44 5.57
C TRP A 76 2.87 -23.60 6.36
N GLU A 77 2.21 -23.93 7.47
CA GLU A 77 2.48 -25.14 8.23
C GLU A 77 1.16 -25.83 8.58
N ARG A 78 1.21 -27.15 8.76
CA ARG A 78 0.06 -27.94 9.22
C ARG A 78 0.38 -28.62 10.54
N LYS A 79 -0.53 -28.51 11.49
CA LYS A 79 -0.52 -29.20 12.80
C LYS A 79 -1.86 -29.92 12.98
N ASN A 80 -1.85 -31.24 12.81
CA ASN A 80 -3.05 -32.07 12.77
C ASN A 80 -4.03 -31.66 11.67
N ASP A 81 -5.26 -31.32 12.03
CA ASP A 81 -6.31 -30.78 11.16
C ASP A 81 -6.14 -29.27 10.91
N THR A 82 -5.30 -28.59 11.67
CA THR A 82 -5.15 -27.14 11.58
C THR A 82 -4.04 -26.76 10.59
N ILE A 83 -4.34 -25.81 9.69
CA ILE A 83 -3.36 -25.16 8.82
C ILE A 83 -3.17 -23.70 9.24
N PHE A 84 -1.92 -23.25 9.21
CA PHE A 84 -1.55 -21.87 9.47
C PHE A 84 -0.82 -21.30 8.26
N PHE A 85 -1.17 -20.08 7.90
CA PHE A 85 -0.56 -19.31 6.83
C PHE A 85 0.11 -18.08 7.44
N TYR A 86 1.39 -17.91 7.19
CA TYR A 86 2.21 -16.82 7.70
C TYR A 86 2.65 -15.93 6.54
N ASP A 87 2.18 -14.70 6.53
CA ASP A 87 2.63 -13.67 5.60
C ASP A 87 3.14 -12.44 6.35
N GLN A 88 3.87 -11.60 5.63
CA GLN A 88 4.35 -10.33 6.16
C GLN A 88 4.40 -9.27 5.06
N TYR A 89 4.21 -8.02 5.46
CA TYR A 89 4.32 -6.86 4.58
C TYR A 89 4.93 -5.66 5.33
N GLU A 90 5.50 -4.72 4.57
CA GLU A 90 6.07 -3.49 5.11
C GLU A 90 4.99 -2.40 5.14
N VAL A 91 4.82 -1.76 6.30
CA VAL A 91 4.09 -0.49 6.44
C VAL A 91 5.14 0.60 6.64
N LYS A 92 5.02 1.68 5.87
CA LYS A 92 5.99 2.78 5.86
C LYS A 92 5.30 4.08 6.26
N ALA A 93 5.98 4.90 7.05
CA ALA A 93 5.55 6.25 7.38
C ALA A 93 5.55 7.15 6.14
N SER A 94 4.89 8.32 6.25
CA SER A 94 4.90 9.33 5.19
C SER A 94 6.34 9.74 4.81
N ASP A 95 6.56 9.98 3.53
CA ASP A 95 7.82 10.50 2.99
C ASP A 95 8.00 12.01 3.25
N SER A 96 6.95 12.69 3.71
CA SER A 96 6.98 14.13 3.97
C SER A 96 5.98 14.60 5.02
N HIS A 97 6.27 15.76 5.62
CA HIS A 97 5.34 16.56 6.41
C HIS A 97 5.16 17.95 5.82
N PHE A 98 4.01 18.54 6.10
CA PHE A 98 3.64 19.86 5.60
C PHE A 98 3.32 20.80 6.75
N SER A 99 3.80 22.03 6.64
CA SER A 99 3.28 23.15 7.42
C SER A 99 2.73 24.20 6.47
N PHE A 100 1.63 24.82 6.88
CA PHE A 100 0.84 25.68 6.01
C PHE A 100 0.69 27.07 6.61
N SER A 101 0.76 28.07 5.74
CA SER A 101 0.33 29.44 6.04
C SER A 101 -0.24 30.10 4.78
N THR A 102 -0.88 31.25 4.95
CA THR A 102 -1.49 31.99 3.85
C THR A 102 -0.90 33.40 3.78
N ASN A 103 -0.57 33.83 2.57
CA ASN A 103 -0.26 35.21 2.26
C ASN A 103 -1.18 35.70 1.12
N ASP A 104 -2.21 36.45 1.47
CA ASP A 104 -3.25 36.89 0.53
C ASP A 104 -2.74 37.84 -0.58
N GLN A 105 -1.51 38.35 -0.45
CA GLN A 105 -0.88 39.20 -1.48
C GLN A 105 -0.22 38.39 -2.60
N ASN A 106 0.01 37.09 -2.39
CA ASN A 106 0.70 36.24 -3.36
C ASN A 106 -0.29 35.60 -4.34
N GLU A 107 -0.05 35.81 -5.64
CA GLU A 107 -0.79 35.15 -6.74
C GLU A 107 -0.12 33.83 -7.20
N PHE A 108 0.54 33.13 -6.28
CA PHE A 108 1.27 31.89 -6.54
C PHE A 108 1.32 31.02 -5.28
N PHE A 109 1.48 29.72 -5.49
CA PHE A 109 1.91 28.81 -4.42
C PHE A 109 3.43 28.92 -4.25
N GLN A 110 3.89 29.03 -3.01
CA GLN A 110 5.29 28.90 -2.64
C GLN A 110 5.48 27.60 -1.87
N LEU A 111 6.27 26.69 -2.43
CA LEU A 111 6.69 25.46 -1.79
C LEU A 111 8.14 25.60 -1.36
N GLU A 112 8.45 25.41 -0.09
CA GLU A 112 9.81 25.47 0.44
C GLU A 112 10.24 24.09 0.92
N PHE A 113 11.27 23.52 0.30
CA PHE A 113 11.69 22.15 0.59
C PHE A 113 12.86 22.15 1.58
N LYS A 114 12.74 21.32 2.62
CA LYS A 114 13.82 21.02 3.57
C LYS A 114 13.79 19.56 3.97
N THR A 115 14.79 19.11 4.71
CA THR A 115 14.84 17.77 5.30
C THR A 115 14.55 17.81 6.81
N ASP A 116 14.05 16.71 7.35
CA ASP A 116 13.79 16.56 8.79
C ASP A 116 15.06 16.56 9.64
N LYS A 117 16.21 16.19 9.06
CA LYS A 117 17.52 16.18 9.74
C LYS A 117 18.40 17.37 9.37
N GLY A 118 17.93 18.27 8.50
CA GLY A 118 18.68 19.44 8.05
C GLY A 118 19.85 19.11 7.12
N SER A 119 19.90 17.92 6.51
CA SER A 119 20.85 17.64 5.44
C SER A 119 20.56 18.51 4.22
N ASP A 120 21.61 18.89 3.52
CA ASP A 120 21.52 19.71 2.31
C ASP A 120 20.76 18.98 1.20
N LEU A 121 19.78 19.67 0.63
CA LEU A 121 19.20 19.30 -0.65
C LEU A 121 20.21 19.65 -1.76
N THR A 122 20.25 18.85 -2.82
CA THR A 122 21.21 19.04 -3.93
C THR A 122 20.54 18.98 -5.30
N ASN A 123 19.45 18.24 -5.42
CA ASN A 123 18.74 18.12 -6.68
C ASN A 123 17.78 19.30 -6.86
N LYS A 124 17.89 20.00 -7.98
CA LYS A 124 16.99 21.10 -8.32
C LYS A 124 15.79 20.64 -9.14
N ASN A 125 15.82 19.45 -9.73
CA ASN A 125 14.68 18.93 -10.49
C ASN A 125 13.65 18.32 -9.54
N ILE A 126 12.39 18.67 -9.77
CA ILE A 126 11.24 18.15 -9.04
C ILE A 126 10.11 17.89 -10.03
N ASN A 127 9.35 16.81 -9.83
CA ASN A 127 8.13 16.58 -10.59
C ASN A 127 6.94 17.02 -9.76
N ILE A 128 6.05 17.81 -10.36
CA ILE A 128 4.81 18.29 -9.76
C ILE A 128 3.63 17.77 -10.55
N ALA A 129 2.55 17.41 -9.89
CA ALA A 129 1.28 17.13 -10.54
C ALA A 129 0.13 17.81 -9.78
N PHE A 130 -0.90 18.21 -10.50
CA PHE A 130 -2.09 18.82 -9.91
C PHE A 130 -3.24 17.84 -9.93
N LEU A 131 -3.90 17.66 -8.78
CA LEU A 131 -5.09 16.84 -8.64
C LEU A 131 -6.28 17.76 -8.36
N PHE A 132 -7.35 17.58 -9.11
CA PHE A 132 -8.51 18.47 -9.12
C PHE A 132 -9.77 17.73 -8.70
N ASP A 133 -10.57 18.31 -7.80
CA ASP A 133 -11.87 17.77 -7.44
C ASP A 133 -12.89 17.95 -8.59
N LEU A 134 -12.94 16.94 -9.46
CA LEU A 134 -13.77 16.89 -10.66
C LEU A 134 -14.92 15.87 -10.55
N GLY A 135 -15.06 15.14 -9.43
CA GLY A 135 -16.05 14.08 -9.24
C GLY A 135 -15.57 12.68 -9.66
N GLU A 136 -16.50 11.77 -9.98
CA GLU A 136 -16.23 10.34 -10.27
C GLU A 136 -15.54 10.05 -11.63
N GLU A 137 -15.14 11.07 -12.40
CA GLU A 137 -14.52 10.89 -13.72
C GLU A 137 -12.99 10.75 -13.65
N ASP A 138 -12.44 10.04 -14.65
CA ASP A 138 -11.04 9.61 -14.72
C ASP A 138 -10.04 10.76 -14.43
N TRP A 139 -9.19 10.52 -13.43
CA TRP A 139 -8.15 11.43 -13.00
C TRP A 139 -6.95 11.34 -13.95
N GLU A 140 -6.91 12.17 -14.99
CA GLU A 140 -5.66 12.35 -15.73
C GLU A 140 -4.69 13.18 -14.88
N ILE A 141 -3.65 12.53 -14.35
CA ILE A 141 -2.57 13.18 -13.62
C ILE A 141 -1.50 13.59 -14.63
N GLU A 142 -1.48 14.86 -15.00
CA GLU A 142 -0.38 15.45 -15.78
C GLU A 142 0.79 15.78 -14.84
N GLU A 143 1.97 15.23 -15.14
CA GLU A 143 3.21 15.49 -14.39
C GLU A 143 4.05 16.55 -15.13
N PHE A 144 4.50 17.56 -14.40
CA PHE A 144 5.34 18.65 -14.86
C PHE A 144 6.73 18.55 -14.22
N GLU A 145 7.77 18.45 -15.03
CA GLU A 145 9.14 18.63 -14.54
C GLU A 145 9.41 20.13 -14.33
N MET A 146 9.78 20.48 -13.11
CA MET A 146 10.07 21.85 -12.70
C MET A 146 11.46 21.94 -12.06
N ILE A 147 12.00 23.16 -12.02
CA ILE A 147 13.31 23.46 -11.44
C ILE A 147 13.11 24.34 -10.20
N LEU A 148 13.68 23.91 -9.08
CA LEU A 148 13.71 24.67 -7.82
C LEU A 148 14.71 25.83 -7.90
N GLU A 149 14.39 26.90 -7.20
CA GLU A 149 15.27 28.05 -6.99
C GLU A 149 16.49 27.67 -6.11
N ASP A 150 17.45 28.58 -5.97
CA ASP A 150 18.70 28.34 -5.23
C ASP A 150 18.47 27.98 -3.76
N ASP A 151 17.44 28.54 -3.14
CA ASP A 151 17.01 28.26 -1.76
C ASP A 151 16.14 27.00 -1.63
N PHE A 152 16.00 26.21 -2.69
CA PHE A 152 15.13 25.04 -2.78
C PHE A 152 13.64 25.37 -2.57
N SER A 153 13.24 26.58 -2.95
CA SER A 153 11.84 26.92 -3.12
C SER A 153 11.33 26.69 -4.54
N LEU A 154 10.02 26.57 -4.69
CA LEU A 154 9.32 26.55 -5.97
C LEU A 154 8.15 27.54 -5.90
N LYS A 155 8.08 28.43 -6.89
CA LYS A 155 6.93 29.32 -7.06
C LYS A 155 6.10 28.84 -8.25
N ILE A 156 4.83 28.53 -7.99
CA ILE A 156 3.87 28.10 -9.00
C ILE A 156 2.79 29.18 -9.15
N PRO A 157 2.87 30.05 -10.17
CA PRO A 157 1.87 31.07 -10.42
C PRO A 157 0.48 30.45 -10.59
N PHE A 158 -0.54 31.04 -9.95
CA PHE A 158 -1.92 30.55 -10.04
C PHE A 158 -2.43 30.45 -11.46
N LYS A 159 -2.05 31.42 -12.31
CA LYS A 159 -2.39 31.45 -13.74
C LYS A 159 -1.85 30.25 -14.55
N ASN A 160 -0.84 29.55 -14.03
CA ASN A 160 -0.25 28.37 -14.69
C ASN A 160 -0.95 27.07 -14.27
N ILE A 161 -1.88 27.12 -13.31
CA ILE A 161 -2.60 25.94 -12.83
C ILE A 161 -3.97 25.92 -13.51
N PRO A 162 -4.27 24.91 -14.34
CA PRO A 162 -5.59 24.79 -14.95
C PRO A 162 -6.63 24.56 -13.85
N ASN A 163 -7.86 25.09 -14.01
CA ASN A 163 -8.96 24.87 -13.06
C ASN A 163 -8.57 25.05 -11.58
N ILE A 164 -7.76 26.06 -11.24
CA ILE A 164 -7.23 26.26 -9.88
C ILE A 164 -8.30 26.30 -8.78
N ASN A 165 -9.50 26.80 -9.10
CA ASN A 165 -10.65 26.78 -8.21
C ASN A 165 -11.12 25.36 -7.83
N LYS A 166 -10.72 24.34 -8.58
CA LYS A 166 -10.93 22.91 -8.31
C LYS A 166 -9.68 22.19 -7.81
N LEU A 167 -8.54 22.88 -7.66
CA LEU A 167 -7.30 22.25 -7.17
C LEU A 167 -7.52 21.74 -5.75
N ALA A 168 -7.44 20.41 -5.58
CA ALA A 168 -7.55 19.73 -4.29
C ALA A 168 -6.16 19.45 -3.70
N THR A 169 -5.22 19.04 -4.56
CA THR A 169 -3.89 18.61 -4.12
C THR A 169 -2.79 18.99 -5.11
N ILE A 170 -1.63 19.36 -4.57
CA ILE A 170 -0.37 19.41 -5.32
C ILE A 170 0.44 18.17 -4.92
N ARG A 171 0.66 17.25 -5.86
CA ARG A 171 1.57 16.12 -5.67
C ARG A 171 2.97 16.53 -6.09
N PHE A 172 3.99 16.09 -5.34
CA PHE A 172 5.37 16.24 -5.77
C PHE A 172 6.13 14.91 -5.70
N LEU A 173 7.21 14.81 -6.46
CA LEU A 173 8.22 13.76 -6.41
C LEU A 173 9.60 14.40 -6.48
N TYR A 174 10.36 14.29 -5.40
CA TYR A 174 11.72 14.79 -5.23
C TYR A 174 12.71 13.64 -5.13
N SER A 175 13.89 13.74 -5.75
CA SER A 175 14.95 12.74 -5.60
C SER A 175 16.08 13.30 -4.72
N LEU A 176 16.32 12.66 -3.58
CA LEU A 176 17.41 12.95 -2.66
C LEU A 176 18.78 12.66 -3.30
N SER A 177 19.84 13.19 -2.71
CA SER A 177 21.23 13.04 -3.19
C SER A 177 21.71 11.59 -3.25
N ASN A 178 21.17 10.71 -2.41
CA ASN A 178 21.43 9.27 -2.40
C ASN A 178 20.66 8.49 -3.48
N GLY A 179 19.88 9.19 -4.33
CA GLY A 179 19.05 8.61 -5.38
C GLY A 179 17.68 8.10 -4.91
N GLU A 180 17.40 8.10 -3.61
CA GLU A 180 16.08 7.75 -3.11
C GLU A 180 15.06 8.85 -3.42
N LYS A 181 13.82 8.45 -3.68
CA LYS A 181 12.73 9.39 -3.97
C LYS A 181 11.85 9.63 -2.75
N ARG A 182 11.33 10.84 -2.64
CA ARG A 182 10.31 11.25 -1.68
C ARG A 182 9.14 11.83 -2.46
N PHE A 183 7.94 11.46 -2.08
CA PHE A 183 6.73 11.99 -2.68
C PHE A 183 5.77 12.41 -1.59
N GLY A 184 4.84 13.28 -1.94
CA GLY A 184 3.81 13.72 -1.02
C GLY A 184 2.63 14.32 -1.76
N PHE A 185 1.49 14.28 -1.09
CA PHE A 185 0.24 14.88 -1.52
C PHE A 185 -0.03 16.08 -0.62
N ILE A 186 0.23 17.28 -1.12
CA ILE A 186 0.00 18.53 -0.40
C ILE A 186 -1.48 18.87 -0.54
N SER A 187 -2.26 18.59 0.51
CA SER A 187 -3.69 18.88 0.59
C SER A 187 -4.04 19.59 1.90
N ALA A 188 -5.10 20.40 1.88
CA ALA A 188 -5.70 20.97 3.08
C ALA A 188 -6.76 20.06 3.73
N ASP A 189 -7.12 18.98 3.04
CA ASP A 189 -8.18 18.04 3.43
C ASP A 189 -7.62 16.64 3.68
N GLU A 190 -8.40 15.81 4.37
CA GLU A 190 -7.99 14.44 4.73
C GLU A 190 -7.91 13.52 3.51
N THR A 191 -8.80 13.74 2.54
CA THR A 191 -8.85 13.01 1.26
C THR A 191 -8.17 13.86 0.18
N PRO A 192 -7.03 13.44 -0.40
CA PRO A 192 -6.30 14.24 -1.39
C PRO A 192 -7.07 14.56 -2.69
N THR A 193 -8.16 13.86 -2.97
CA THR A 193 -8.97 14.04 -4.17
C THR A 193 -10.18 14.95 -3.95
N GLU A 194 -10.50 15.31 -2.72
CA GLU A 194 -11.66 16.14 -2.39
C GLU A 194 -11.20 17.56 -2.07
N LYS A 195 -11.98 18.57 -2.46
CA LYS A 195 -11.72 19.96 -2.10
C LYS A 195 -12.84 20.49 -1.19
N GLU A 196 -12.63 20.37 0.11
CA GLU A 196 -13.50 21.00 1.11
C GLU A 196 -12.94 22.37 1.55
N LYS A 197 -11.63 22.54 1.50
CA LYS A 197 -10.92 23.76 1.90
C LYS A 197 -10.04 24.30 0.76
N GLU A 198 -9.81 25.61 0.79
CA GLU A 198 -8.79 26.21 -0.05
C GLU A 198 -7.40 25.83 0.44
N LEU A 199 -6.53 25.42 -0.48
CA LEU A 199 -5.14 25.09 -0.17
C LEU A 199 -4.37 26.38 0.17
N PRO A 200 -3.74 26.48 1.36
CA PRO A 200 -2.91 27.63 1.70
C PRO A 200 -1.75 27.80 0.71
N ASN A 201 -1.40 29.05 0.38
CA ASN A 201 -0.46 29.33 -0.70
C ASN A 201 1.02 29.41 -0.27
N MET A 202 1.32 29.26 1.02
CA MET A 202 2.68 29.15 1.55
C MET A 202 2.81 27.80 2.26
N ILE A 203 3.60 26.89 1.66
CA ILE A 203 3.73 25.51 2.13
C ILE A 203 5.20 25.21 2.37
N GLU A 204 5.53 24.81 3.59
CA GLU A 204 6.83 24.23 3.90
C GLU A 204 6.72 22.71 3.80
N VAL A 205 7.55 22.11 2.95
CA VAL A 205 7.65 20.68 2.72
C VAL A 205 8.89 20.15 3.43
N THR A 206 8.67 19.37 4.49
CA THR A 206 9.75 18.65 5.18
C THR A 206 9.83 17.22 4.65
N LEU A 207 10.87 16.92 3.88
CA LEU A 207 11.18 15.59 3.38
C LEU A 207 11.78 14.74 4.50
N ILE A 208 11.22 13.55 4.73
CA ILE A 208 11.71 12.62 5.74
C ILE A 208 12.85 11.80 5.15
N GLU A 209 14.08 12.02 5.59
CA GLU A 209 15.26 11.35 5.02
C GLU A 209 15.24 9.84 5.23
N GLN A 210 14.67 9.36 6.32
CA GLN A 210 14.57 7.93 6.63
C GLN A 210 13.22 7.63 7.29
N PRO A 211 12.16 7.45 6.49
CA PRO A 211 10.83 7.17 7.02
C PRO A 211 10.84 5.88 7.84
N GLU A 212 10.14 5.91 8.98
CA GLU A 212 9.97 4.74 9.82
C GLU A 212 9.26 3.62 9.02
N LYS A 213 9.69 2.39 9.26
CA LYS A 213 9.15 1.19 8.63
C LYS A 213 8.85 0.17 9.71
N GLU A 214 7.70 -0.46 9.62
CA GLU A 214 7.30 -1.57 10.46
C GLU A 214 6.95 -2.80 9.61
N ILE A 215 7.39 -3.99 10.04
CA ILE A 215 6.96 -5.23 9.42
C ILE A 215 5.71 -5.73 10.14
N VAL A 216 4.60 -5.73 9.42
CA VAL A 216 3.37 -6.35 9.86
C VAL A 216 3.42 -7.83 9.49
N LYS A 217 3.23 -8.69 10.49
CA LYS A 217 3.15 -10.13 10.35
C LYS A 217 1.71 -10.56 10.56
N ARG A 218 1.18 -11.32 9.61
CA ARG A 218 -0.18 -11.83 9.63
C ARG A 218 -0.18 -13.35 9.69
N ILE A 219 -1.09 -13.88 10.49
CA ILE A 219 -1.33 -15.31 10.65
C ILE A 219 -2.79 -15.56 10.29
N THR A 220 -3.03 -16.34 9.25
CA THR A 220 -4.37 -16.84 8.92
C THR A 220 -4.45 -18.31 9.33
N LYS A 221 -5.51 -18.68 10.04
CA LYS A 221 -5.75 -20.02 10.53
C LYS A 221 -6.93 -20.65 9.79
N GLY A 222 -6.74 -21.87 9.33
CA GLY A 222 -7.81 -22.72 8.82
C GLY A 222 -7.82 -24.12 9.45
N ILE A 223 -8.89 -24.87 9.19
CA ILE A 223 -8.99 -26.29 9.47
C ILE A 223 -9.21 -27.02 8.14
N PHE A 224 -8.44 -28.08 7.94
CA PHE A 224 -8.69 -29.08 6.92
C PHE A 224 -9.85 -29.98 7.33
N ILE A 225 -10.88 -30.00 6.51
CA ILE A 225 -12.03 -30.90 6.64
C ILE A 225 -12.14 -31.64 5.31
N ASP A 226 -11.77 -32.92 5.29
CA ASP A 226 -11.68 -33.72 4.08
C ASP A 226 -10.83 -33.02 2.98
N ASP A 227 -11.43 -32.71 1.82
CA ASP A 227 -10.80 -31.99 0.70
C ASP A 227 -11.10 -30.48 0.72
N GLU A 228 -11.44 -29.92 1.88
CA GLU A 228 -11.76 -28.50 2.05
C GLU A 228 -10.86 -27.82 3.09
N ILE A 229 -10.63 -26.52 2.89
CA ILE A 229 -10.04 -25.63 3.89
C ILE A 229 -11.14 -24.69 4.38
N LYS A 230 -11.45 -24.77 5.67
CA LYS A 230 -12.29 -23.78 6.36
C LYS A 230 -11.41 -22.72 6.98
N ILE A 231 -11.55 -21.45 6.59
CA ILE A 231 -10.84 -20.33 7.24
C ILE A 231 -11.59 -19.93 8.51
N ILE A 232 -10.86 -19.74 9.60
CA ILE A 232 -11.44 -19.53 10.94
C ILE A 232 -11.07 -18.17 11.50
N SER A 233 -9.83 -17.74 11.30
CA SER A 233 -9.41 -16.43 11.74
C SER A 233 -8.22 -15.91 10.95
N THR A 234 -8.08 -14.59 10.96
CA THR A 234 -6.88 -13.89 10.50
C THR A 234 -6.51 -12.85 11.55
N HIS A 235 -5.24 -12.78 11.91
CA HIS A 235 -4.73 -11.85 12.91
C HIS A 235 -3.41 -11.28 12.44
N LYS A 236 -3.20 -9.98 12.66
CA LYS A 236 -1.92 -9.30 12.45
C LYS A 236 -1.41 -8.71 13.75
N ASN A 237 -0.10 -8.53 13.87
CA ASN A 237 0.46 -7.71 14.94
C ASN A 237 0.00 -6.25 14.80
N LYS A 238 -0.01 -5.52 15.92
CA LYS A 238 -0.29 -4.08 15.90
C LYS A 238 0.91 -3.31 15.36
N THR A 239 0.64 -2.28 14.59
CA THR A 239 1.62 -1.29 14.13
C THR A 239 1.29 0.08 14.74
N LYS A 240 2.30 0.92 14.93
CA LYS A 240 2.09 2.33 15.33
C LYS A 240 1.87 3.22 14.10
N LEU A 241 2.33 2.78 12.94
CA LEU A 241 2.13 3.46 11.67
C LEU A 241 0.73 3.20 11.13
N LYS A 242 0.20 4.15 10.34
CA LYS A 242 -1.08 3.97 9.64
C LYS A 242 -0.93 2.83 8.63
N ASP A 243 -1.69 1.76 8.84
CA ASP A 243 -1.71 0.62 7.93
C ASP A 243 -2.83 0.77 6.92
N GLU A 244 -2.49 1.22 5.72
CA GLU A 244 -3.42 1.34 4.60
C GLU A 244 -3.53 0.04 3.79
N THR A 245 -2.81 -1.02 4.19
CA THR A 245 -2.89 -2.33 3.54
C THR A 245 -4.27 -2.94 3.82
N PRO A 246 -5.06 -3.26 2.79
CA PRO A 246 -6.40 -3.79 2.98
C PRO A 246 -6.40 -5.10 3.75
N GLU A 247 -7.40 -5.28 4.63
CA GLU A 247 -7.57 -6.54 5.33
C GLU A 247 -7.89 -7.68 4.36
N LEU A 248 -7.38 -8.88 4.65
CA LEU A 248 -7.80 -10.06 3.88
C LEU A 248 -9.19 -10.47 4.32
N ILE A 249 -10.10 -10.50 3.35
CA ILE A 249 -11.44 -10.99 3.55
C ILE A 249 -11.49 -12.40 2.95
N PHE A 250 -11.83 -13.39 3.75
CA PHE A 250 -11.96 -14.77 3.29
C PHE A 250 -13.42 -15.16 3.14
N LYS A 251 -13.66 -16.14 2.29
CA LYS A 251 -14.88 -16.94 2.32
C LYS A 251 -14.69 -18.06 3.35
N GLU A 252 -15.79 -18.62 3.85
CA GLU A 252 -15.70 -19.58 4.96
C GLU A 252 -15.03 -20.89 4.53
N PHE A 253 -15.30 -21.39 3.33
CA PHE A 253 -14.82 -22.68 2.83
C PHE A 253 -14.17 -22.58 1.45
N TYR A 254 -13.11 -23.34 1.23
CA TYR A 254 -12.43 -23.48 -0.06
C TYR A 254 -12.30 -24.96 -0.40
N LYS A 255 -12.72 -25.35 -1.59
CA LYS A 255 -12.73 -26.75 -2.03
C LYS A 255 -11.51 -27.03 -2.88
N LYS A 256 -10.87 -28.18 -2.67
CA LYS A 256 -9.77 -28.62 -3.51
C LYS A 256 -10.19 -28.64 -4.98
N GLU A 257 -9.41 -27.98 -5.83
CA GLU A 257 -9.60 -28.01 -7.27
C GLU A 257 -9.19 -29.41 -7.77
N THR A 258 -10.16 -30.18 -8.26
CA THR A 258 -9.89 -31.45 -8.93
C THR A 258 -9.41 -31.18 -10.36
N GLU A 259 -8.31 -31.80 -10.76
CA GLU A 259 -7.85 -31.82 -12.16
C GLU A 259 -9.03 -32.22 -13.07
N LYS A 260 -9.32 -31.41 -14.09
CA LYS A 260 -10.27 -31.74 -15.16
C LYS A 260 -9.58 -32.52 -16.27
#